data_AF-M0NX44-F1
#
_entry.id   AF-M0NX44-F1
#
_cell.length_a   1.000
_cell.length_b   1.000
_cell.length_c   1.000
_cell.angle_alpha   90.00
_cell.angle_beta   90.00
_cell.angle_gamma   90.00
#
_symmetry.space_group_name_H-M   'P 1'
#
loop_
_entity.id
_entity.type
_entity.pdbx_description
1 polymer ?
#
loop_
_entity_poly.entity_id
_entity_poly.type
_entity_poly.pdbx_seq_one_letter_code
_entity_poly.pdbx_strand_id
1 'polypeptide(L)'
;MSDVESFVRFCDSEFGTAVMDREAAYVRRHVTAGDRARPAVCFAHVTNQMGQTEEDFEKGEADGSRDALEVIDAAAAAWRASD
;
A
#
# COMPACT_ATOMS: atom_id res chain seq x y z
N MET A 1 -12.76 13.55 -20.08
CA MET A 1 -12.13 12.65 -19.10
C MET A 1 -10.80 13.28 -18.75
N SER A 2 -10.59 13.61 -17.48
CA SER A 2 -9.31 14.19 -17.06
C SER A 2 -8.18 13.16 -17.22
N ASP A 3 -6.95 13.62 -17.31
CA ASP A 3 -5.77 12.75 -17.39
C ASP A 3 -5.70 11.77 -16.19
N VAL A 4 -6.26 12.16 -15.04
CA VAL A 4 -6.24 11.36 -13.81
C VAL A 4 -7.24 10.22 -13.83
N GLU A 5 -8.47 10.42 -14.31
CA GLU A 5 -9.45 9.33 -14.46
C GLU A 5 -8.94 8.23 -15.40
N SER A 6 -8.28 8.65 -16.49
CA SER A 6 -7.69 7.74 -17.46
C SER A 6 -6.52 6.97 -16.85
N PHE A 7 -5.71 7.63 -16.02
CA PHE A 7 -4.59 7.01 -15.31
C PHE A 7 -5.07 6.01 -14.25
N VAL A 8 -6.08 6.35 -13.44
CA VAL A 8 -6.67 5.44 -12.45
C VAL A 8 -7.23 4.20 -13.14
N ARG A 9 -7.94 4.38 -14.27
CA ARG A 9 -8.48 3.25 -15.03
C ARG A 9 -7.40 2.35 -15.62
N PHE A 10 -6.29 2.94 -16.09
CA PHE A 10 -5.12 2.19 -16.54
C PHE A 10 -4.49 1.39 -15.39
N CYS A 11 -4.34 1.98 -14.20
CA CYS A 11 -3.78 1.30 -13.04
C CYS A 11 -4.66 0.12 -12.60
N ASP A 12 -5.97 0.32 -12.57
CA ASP A 12 -6.93 -0.75 -12.26
C ASP A 12 -6.89 -1.88 -13.30
N SER A 13 -6.78 -1.56 -14.59
CA SER A 13 -6.72 -2.58 -15.65
C SER A 13 -5.41 -3.35 -15.69
N GLU A 14 -4.27 -2.68 -15.52
CA GLU A 14 -2.94 -3.31 -15.66
C GLU A 14 -2.45 -3.95 -14.37
N PHE A 15 -2.80 -3.37 -13.21
CA PHE A 15 -2.27 -3.79 -11.91
C PHE A 15 -3.33 -4.30 -10.94
N GLY A 16 -4.63 -4.16 -11.26
CA GLY A 16 -5.73 -4.60 -10.40
C GLY A 16 -5.87 -3.79 -9.11
N THR A 17 -5.27 -2.61 -9.05
CA THR A 17 -5.32 -1.70 -7.89
C THR A 17 -5.26 -0.25 -8.35
N ALA A 18 -6.08 0.60 -7.73
CA ALA A 18 -6.01 2.05 -7.88
C ALA A 18 -4.92 2.71 -7.01
N VAL A 19 -4.22 1.91 -6.19
CA VAL A 19 -3.14 2.37 -5.31
C VAL A 19 -1.80 2.06 -5.95
N MET A 20 -1.02 3.12 -6.22
CA MET A 20 0.32 3.00 -6.76
C MET A 20 1.35 2.89 -5.64
N ASP A 21 1.76 1.67 -5.33
CA ASP A 21 2.97 1.40 -4.55
C ASP A 21 3.80 0.35 -5.31
N ARG A 22 4.88 0.80 -5.96
CA ARG A 22 5.74 -0.08 -6.77
C ARG A 22 6.64 -0.94 -5.89
N GLU A 23 7.03 -0.38 -4.75
CA GLU A 23 7.94 -0.96 -3.79
C GLU A 23 7.28 -2.13 -3.05
N ALA A 24 6.04 -1.96 -2.58
CA ALA A 24 5.31 -3.03 -1.89
C ALA A 24 5.07 -4.26 -2.80
N ALA A 25 4.69 -4.05 -4.07
CA ALA A 25 4.51 -5.13 -5.03
C ALA A 25 5.82 -5.90 -5.30
N TYR A 26 6.93 -5.17 -5.43
CA TYR A 26 8.26 -5.77 -5.61
C TYR A 26 8.68 -6.58 -4.38
N VAL A 27 8.59 -6.01 -3.18
CA VAL A 27 8.96 -6.68 -1.92
C VAL A 27 8.11 -7.92 -1.72
N ARG A 28 6.79 -7.81 -1.85
CA ARG A 28 5.89 -8.97 -1.75
C ARG A 28 6.33 -10.07 -2.71
N ARG A 29 6.49 -9.74 -3.99
CA ARG A 29 6.93 -10.71 -5.00
C ARG A 29 8.26 -11.36 -4.63
N HIS A 30 9.21 -10.60 -4.13
CA HIS A 30 10.52 -11.12 -3.73
C HIS A 30 10.43 -12.08 -2.54
N VAL A 31 9.62 -11.74 -1.52
CA VAL A 31 9.48 -12.55 -0.29
C VAL A 31 8.60 -13.79 -0.51
N THR A 32 7.69 -13.75 -1.48
CA THR A 32 6.79 -14.87 -1.79
C THR A 32 7.29 -15.75 -2.95
N ALA A 33 8.47 -15.48 -3.53
CA ALA A 33 9.00 -16.26 -4.65
C ALA A 33 10.01 -17.33 -4.21
N GLY A 34 9.96 -18.48 -4.91
CA GLY A 34 10.92 -19.57 -4.77
C GLY A 34 10.71 -20.45 -3.53
N ASP A 35 11.66 -21.36 -3.30
CA ASP A 35 11.55 -22.42 -2.26
C ASP A 35 11.59 -21.90 -0.82
N ARG A 36 11.86 -20.60 -0.62
CA ARG A 36 11.88 -19.93 0.69
C ARG A 36 10.74 -18.94 0.87
N ALA A 37 9.67 -19.07 0.06
CA ALA A 37 8.51 -18.20 0.16
C ALA A 37 7.97 -18.14 1.59
N ARG A 38 7.75 -16.91 2.08
CA ARG A 38 7.06 -16.67 3.35
C ARG A 38 5.70 -16.02 3.07
N PRO A 39 4.65 -16.36 3.84
CA PRO A 39 3.43 -15.56 3.83
C PRO A 39 3.77 -14.10 4.13
N ALA A 40 3.29 -13.20 3.29
CA ALA A 40 3.54 -11.76 3.42
C ALA A 40 2.24 -10.99 3.21
N VAL A 41 2.02 -10.03 4.09
CA VAL A 41 0.96 -9.02 3.99
C VAL A 41 1.63 -7.65 3.86
N CYS A 42 1.08 -6.81 2.99
CA CYS A 42 1.54 -5.44 2.81
C CYS A 42 0.39 -4.49 3.12
N PHE A 43 0.67 -3.45 3.91
CA PHE A 43 -0.26 -2.37 4.19
C PHE A 43 0.25 -1.12 3.49
N ALA A 44 -0.65 -0.39 2.83
CA ALA A 44 -0.35 0.89 2.20
C ALA A 44 -1.14 1.98 2.92
N HIS A 45 -0.45 3.00 3.41
CA HIS A 45 -1.09 4.22 3.85
C HIS A 45 -1.39 5.06 2.60
N VAL A 46 -2.67 5.16 2.25
CA VAL A 46 -3.12 6.00 1.15
C VAL A 46 -3.10 7.45 1.63
N THR A 47 -2.06 8.19 1.28
CA THR A 47 -1.87 9.57 1.73
C THR A 47 -2.52 10.61 0.81
N ASN A 48 -2.94 10.22 -0.40
CA ASN A 48 -3.49 11.16 -1.38
C ASN A 48 -4.38 10.52 -2.43
N GLN A 49 -5.03 11.37 -3.21
CA GLN A 49 -5.80 10.99 -4.39
C GLN A 49 -5.08 11.39 -5.68
N MET A 50 -3.75 11.23 -5.75
CA MET A 50 -2.96 11.49 -6.96
C MET A 50 -3.07 12.93 -7.50
N GLY A 51 -3.08 13.94 -6.61
CA GLY A 51 -3.05 15.36 -7.02
C GLY A 51 -4.37 15.87 -7.60
N GLN A 52 -5.49 15.26 -7.22
CA GLN A 52 -6.84 15.79 -7.45
C GLN A 52 -7.16 17.01 -6.57
N THR A 53 -6.44 17.20 -5.47
CA THR A 53 -6.59 18.34 -4.57
C THR A 53 -5.23 18.97 -4.22
N GLU A 54 -5.21 20.23 -3.79
CA GLU A 54 -3.97 20.93 -3.40
C GLU A 54 -3.28 20.30 -2.17
N GLU A 55 -4.04 19.62 -1.31
CA GLU A 55 -3.57 18.99 -0.07
C GLU A 55 -3.04 17.56 -0.30
N ASP A 56 -3.10 17.02 -1.53
CA ASP A 56 -2.68 15.65 -1.88
C ASP A 56 -1.16 15.37 -1.72
N PHE A 57 -0.39 16.32 -1.24
CA PHE A 57 1.02 16.11 -0.91
C PHE A 57 1.30 16.17 0.58
N GLU A 58 0.29 16.46 1.41
CA GLU A 58 0.41 16.40 2.86
C GLU A 58 0.32 14.96 3.34
N LYS A 59 1.30 14.54 4.16
CA LYS A 59 1.41 13.16 4.65
C LYS A 59 1.03 13.01 6.13
N GLY A 60 0.46 14.06 6.72
CA GLY A 60 0.12 14.09 8.14
C GLY A 60 1.34 14.11 9.06
N GLU A 61 1.09 13.92 10.36
CA GLU A 61 2.15 13.91 11.38
C GLU A 61 3.12 12.74 11.17
N ALA A 62 4.43 13.03 11.21
CA ALA A 62 5.50 12.03 11.02
C ALA A 62 5.36 11.22 9.71
N ASP A 63 4.82 11.82 8.64
CA ASP A 63 4.59 11.19 7.35
C ASP A 63 3.76 9.88 7.45
N GLY A 64 2.89 9.77 8.46
CA GLY A 64 2.05 8.60 8.70
C GLY A 64 2.81 7.37 9.22
N SER A 65 4.08 7.52 9.63
CA SER A 65 4.88 6.38 10.10
C SER A 65 4.37 5.79 11.41
N ARG A 66 3.75 6.60 12.27
CA ARG A 66 3.16 6.14 13.54
C ARG A 66 1.97 5.23 13.27
N ASP A 67 1.02 5.68 12.45
CA ASP A 67 -0.15 4.91 12.05
C ASP A 67 0.26 3.59 11.39
N ALA A 68 1.29 3.63 10.53
CA ALA A 68 1.82 2.42 9.90
C ALA A 68 2.36 1.40 10.92
N LEU A 69 3.09 1.86 11.94
CA LEU A 69 3.60 0.98 13.00
C LEU A 69 2.47 0.41 13.88
N GLU A 70 1.45 1.22 14.19
CA GLU A 70 0.28 0.77 14.94
C GLU A 70 -0.50 -0.32 14.20
N VAL A 71 -0.69 -0.18 12.88
CA VAL A 71 -1.33 -1.20 12.05
C VAL A 71 -0.50 -2.49 12.02
N ILE A 72 0.83 -2.38 11.88
CA ILE A 72 1.72 -3.55 11.87
C ILE A 72 1.65 -4.29 13.22
N ASP A 73 1.68 -3.56 14.34
CA ASP A 73 1.60 -4.14 15.68
C ASP A 73 0.26 -4.84 15.91
N ALA A 74 -0.85 -4.18 15.57
CA ALA A 74 -2.19 -4.75 15.66
C ALA A 74 -2.34 -6.03 14.81
N ALA A 75 -1.84 -6.01 13.57
CA ALA A 75 -1.86 -7.18 12.69
C ALA A 75 -1.03 -8.34 13.27
N ALA A 76 0.16 -8.05 13.80
CA ALA A 76 1.02 -9.06 14.41
C ALA A 76 0.39 -9.66 15.68
N ALA A 77 -0.23 -8.83 16.53
CA ALA A 77 -0.94 -9.26 17.73
C ALA A 77 -2.12 -10.17 17.38
N ALA A 78 -2.94 -9.77 16.41
CA ALA A 78 -4.08 -10.56 15.94
C ALA A 78 -3.63 -11.91 15.34
N TRP A 79 -2.53 -11.93 14.57
CA TRP A 79 -1.98 -13.15 14.00
C TRP A 79 -1.54 -14.12 15.08
N ARG A 80 -0.77 -13.66 16.07
CA ARG A 80 -0.26 -14.50 17.17
C ARG A 80 -1.36 -15.05 18.07
N ALA A 81 -2.49 -14.36 18.17
CA ALA A 81 -3.65 -14.83 18.91
C ALA A 81 -4.50 -15.86 18.14
N SER A 82 -4.22 -16.03 16.84
CA SER A 82 -4.93 -16.96 15.94
C SER A 82 -4.16 -18.26 15.68
N ASP A 83 -2.89 -18.35 16.09
CA ASP A 83 -2.07 -19.59 16.19
C ASP A 83 -2.32 -20.30 17.54
#